data_AF-A0A2E0UYP9-F1
#
_entry.id   AF-A0A2E0UYP9-F1
#
_cell.length_a   1.000
_cell.length_b   1.000
_cell.length_c   1.000
_cell.angle_alpha   90.00
_cell.angle_beta   90.00
_cell.angle_gamma   90.00
#
_symmetry.space_group_name_H-M   'P 1'
#
loop_
_entity.id
_entity.type
_entity.pdbx_description
1 polymer ?
#
loop_
_entity_poly.entity_id
_entity_poly.type
_entity_poly.pdbx_seq_one_letter_code
_entity_poly.pdbx_strand_id
1 'polypeptide(L)'
;MTEEHNETNETPVNEVKVEGQEVKNKTGETQKADPNLKGAWKQVENIGQAIGDALQGRGNVVMVRVNDEALRHLDMLVEAEVVKSRSEAAALLINEGIQANDGLFNKISDVTTKIAALREQLRETVKNESMDSNK
;
A
#
# COMPACT_ATOMS: atom_id res chain seq x y z
N MET A 1 -18.39 31.51 -30.20
CA MET A 1 -19.45 30.68 -30.78
C MET A 1 -18.95 30.17 -32.12
N THR A 2 -18.30 29.01 -32.11
CA THR A 2 -17.96 28.22 -33.29
C THR A 2 -17.84 26.80 -32.77
N GLU A 3 -18.87 26.03 -33.08
CA GLU A 3 -18.97 24.59 -32.89
C GLU A 3 -17.99 23.90 -33.83
N GLU A 4 -17.26 22.91 -33.34
CA GLU A 4 -16.66 21.90 -34.20
C GLU A 4 -16.85 20.54 -33.53
N HIS A 5 -17.87 19.84 -34.02
CA HIS A 5 -18.10 18.43 -33.78
C HIS A 5 -16.97 17.64 -34.43
N ASN A 6 -16.36 16.71 -33.69
CA ASN A 6 -15.68 15.59 -34.31
C ASN A 6 -16.04 14.31 -33.55
N GLU A 7 -17.07 13.64 -34.06
CA GLU A 7 -17.35 12.24 -33.82
C GLU A 7 -16.22 11.41 -34.46
N THR A 8 -15.63 10.48 -33.71
CA THR A 8 -14.91 9.38 -34.34
C THR A 8 -15.10 8.11 -33.54
N ASN A 9 -16.06 7.31 -34.03
CA ASN A 9 -16.13 5.86 -34.07
C ASN A 9 -15.27 5.04 -33.10
N GLU A 10 -16.00 4.40 -32.18
CA GLU A 10 -16.11 2.95 -32.03
C GLU A 10 -15.01 2.09 -32.67
N THR A 11 -14.25 1.40 -31.81
CA THR A 11 -13.71 0.07 -32.13
C THR A 11 -14.28 -0.92 -31.12
N PRO A 12 -14.93 -2.01 -31.57
CA PRO A 12 -15.58 -2.95 -30.68
C PRO A 12 -14.53 -3.78 -29.94
N VAL A 13 -14.63 -3.79 -28.60
CA VAL A 13 -13.88 -4.70 -27.75
C VAL A 13 -14.41 -6.11 -28.03
N ASN A 14 -13.68 -6.86 -28.86
CA ASN A 14 -13.91 -8.28 -29.08
C ASN A 14 -13.74 -9.01 -27.75
N GLU A 15 -14.85 -9.48 -27.19
CA GLU A 15 -14.88 -10.48 -26.13
C GLU A 15 -14.20 -11.76 -26.65
N VAL A 16 -12.96 -11.99 -26.20
CA VAL A 16 -12.31 -13.28 -26.37
C VAL A 16 -13.01 -14.27 -25.45
N LYS A 17 -13.99 -14.98 -26.02
CA LYS A 17 -14.62 -16.16 -25.44
C LYS A 17 -13.55 -17.26 -25.33
N VAL A 18 -13.00 -17.42 -24.13
CA VAL A 18 -12.09 -18.53 -23.81
C VAL A 18 -12.95 -19.80 -23.69
N GLU A 19 -12.97 -20.60 -24.75
CA GLU A 19 -13.57 -21.93 -24.76
C GLU A 19 -12.76 -22.85 -23.84
N GLY A 20 -13.40 -23.26 -22.73
CA GLY A 20 -12.86 -24.22 -21.79
C GLY A 20 -12.67 -25.59 -22.44
N GLN A 21 -11.45 -26.11 -22.33
CA GLN A 21 -11.13 -27.50 -22.68
C GLN A 21 -11.88 -28.46 -21.75
N GLU A 22 -12.71 -29.32 -22.33
CA GLU A 22 -13.31 -30.48 -21.67
C GLU A 22 -12.22 -31.52 -21.34
N VAL A 23 -11.87 -31.69 -20.06
CA VAL A 23 -11.15 -32.86 -19.59
C VAL A 23 -12.18 -33.89 -19.08
N LYS A 24 -12.47 -34.90 -19.90
CA LYS A 24 -13.21 -36.09 -19.50
C LYS A 24 -12.31 -36.98 -18.63
N ASN A 25 -12.66 -37.13 -17.35
CA ASN A 25 -12.30 -38.31 -16.58
C ASN A 25 -13.57 -38.91 -15.96
N LYS A 26 -13.91 -40.11 -16.42
CA LYS A 26 -14.84 -41.02 -15.76
C LYS A 26 -14.04 -41.82 -14.74
N THR A 27 -14.50 -41.87 -13.49
CA THR A 27 -14.78 -43.10 -12.71
C THR A 27 -15.42 -42.63 -11.41
N GLY A 28 -16.58 -43.19 -11.09
CA GLY A 28 -17.40 -42.76 -9.97
C GLY A 28 -16.86 -43.24 -8.63
N GLU A 29 -17.16 -42.46 -7.60
CA GLU A 29 -17.52 -42.94 -6.27
C GLU A 29 -18.35 -41.85 -5.60
N THR A 30 -19.58 -42.21 -5.25
CA THR A 30 -20.57 -41.35 -4.61
C THR A 30 -20.10 -41.01 -3.20
N GLN A 31 -19.55 -39.82 -2.98
CA GLN A 31 -19.31 -39.30 -1.64
C GLN A 31 -20.03 -37.96 -1.46
N LYS A 32 -20.72 -37.89 -0.34
CA LYS A 32 -21.78 -36.94 0.00
C LYS A 32 -21.24 -35.51 -0.05
N ALA A 33 -21.99 -34.62 -0.69
CA ALA A 33 -21.69 -33.19 -0.72
C ALA A 33 -21.68 -32.65 0.72
N ASP A 34 -20.48 -32.36 1.22
CA ASP A 34 -20.30 -31.66 2.48
C ASP A 34 -20.96 -30.26 2.36
N PRO A 35 -21.88 -29.87 3.25
CA PRO A 35 -22.53 -28.56 3.21
C PRO A 35 -21.57 -27.39 3.51
N ASN A 36 -20.27 -27.69 3.69
CA ASN A 36 -19.26 -26.77 4.19
C ASN A 36 -18.49 -26.00 3.11
N LEU A 37 -18.68 -26.32 1.82
CA LEU A 37 -18.01 -25.57 0.74
C LEU A 37 -18.43 -24.10 0.69
N LYS A 38 -19.72 -23.79 0.92
CA LYS A 38 -20.21 -22.39 0.93
C LYS A 38 -19.57 -21.54 2.05
N GLY A 39 -19.18 -22.17 3.16
CA GLY A 39 -18.48 -21.49 4.25
C GLY A 39 -17.04 -21.13 3.86
N ALA A 40 -16.34 -22.04 3.18
CA ALA A 40 -14.99 -21.80 2.69
C ALA A 40 -14.93 -20.67 1.64
N TRP A 41 -15.88 -20.63 0.70
CA TRP A 41 -15.92 -19.55 -0.32
C TRP A 41 -16.15 -18.16 0.29
N LYS A 42 -17.05 -18.04 1.28
CA LYS A 42 -17.26 -16.78 2.01
C LYS A 42 -16.05 -16.38 2.86
N GLN A 43 -15.31 -17.35 3.38
CA GLN A 43 -14.11 -17.07 4.17
C GLN A 43 -12.97 -16.53 3.31
N VAL A 44 -12.81 -17.04 2.08
CA VAL A 44 -11.84 -16.50 1.10
C VAL A 44 -12.23 -15.07 0.69
N GLU A 45 -13.52 -14.81 0.47
CA GLU A 45 -14.03 -13.46 0.14
C GLU A 45 -13.80 -12.46 1.30
N ASN A 46 -14.08 -12.86 2.54
CA ASN A 46 -13.84 -12.06 3.73
C ASN A 46 -12.34 -11.81 4.00
N ILE A 47 -11.46 -12.77 3.70
CA ILE A 47 -10.00 -12.58 3.79
C ILE A 47 -9.53 -11.62 2.69
N GLY A 48 -10.07 -11.72 1.48
CA GLY A 48 -9.80 -10.79 0.38
C GLY A 48 -10.20 -9.36 0.74
N GLN A 49 -11.37 -9.17 1.34
CA GLN A 49 -11.83 -7.88 1.87
C GLN A 49 -10.96 -7.38 3.02
N ALA A 50 -10.61 -8.23 3.99
CA ALA A 50 -9.78 -7.81 5.12
C ALA A 50 -8.35 -7.41 4.71
N ILE A 51 -7.76 -8.07 3.70
CA ILE A 51 -6.47 -7.68 3.12
C ILE A 51 -6.61 -6.38 2.31
N GLY A 52 -7.69 -6.24 1.53
CA GLY A 52 -8.01 -5.01 0.81
C GLY A 52 -8.17 -3.81 1.75
N ASP A 53 -8.92 -3.98 2.83
CA ASP A 53 -9.17 -2.98 3.86
C ASP A 53 -7.91 -2.67 4.70
N ALA A 54 -7.06 -3.68 4.97
CA ALA A 54 -5.79 -3.47 5.66
C ALA A 54 -4.78 -2.68 4.81
N LEU A 55 -4.79 -2.86 3.49
CA LEU A 55 -3.99 -2.06 2.55
C LEU A 55 -4.60 -0.67 2.30
N GLN A 56 -5.92 -0.51 2.40
CA GLN A 56 -6.61 0.77 2.30
C GLN A 56 -6.62 1.58 3.62
N GLY A 57 -6.31 0.93 4.74
CA GLY A 57 -6.37 1.49 6.08
C GLY A 57 -5.23 2.44 6.43
N ARG A 58 -5.31 3.68 5.93
CA ARG A 58 -4.50 4.86 6.33
C ARG A 58 -3.04 4.86 5.87
N GLY A 59 -2.81 4.77 4.56
CA GLY A 59 -1.54 5.20 3.98
C GLY A 59 -1.38 6.72 4.09
N ASN A 60 -0.22 7.19 4.55
CA ASN A 60 0.14 8.61 4.45
C ASN A 60 0.49 8.92 2.99
N VAL A 61 -0.12 9.94 2.41
CA VAL A 61 0.19 10.38 1.03
C VAL A 61 1.12 11.58 1.08
N VAL A 62 2.27 11.46 0.43
CA VAL A 62 3.24 12.54 0.26
C VAL A 62 3.37 12.84 -1.23
N MET A 63 3.15 14.09 -1.62
CA MET A 63 3.44 14.56 -2.98
C MET A 63 4.89 15.05 -3.04
N VAL A 64 5.72 14.44 -3.89
CA VAL A 64 7.15 14.75 -3.99
C VAL A 64 7.48 15.18 -5.42
N ARG A 65 8.34 16.19 -5.56
CA ARG A 65 8.95 16.54 -6.85
C ARG A 65 10.12 15.60 -7.12
N VAL A 66 10.12 14.98 -8.29
CA VAL A 66 11.20 14.09 -8.75
C VAL A 66 11.84 14.67 -10.00
N ASN A 67 13.11 14.36 -10.23
CA ASN A 67 13.78 14.70 -11.48
C ASN A 67 13.45 13.67 -12.58
N ASP A 68 13.79 14.01 -13.83
CA ASP A 68 13.50 13.16 -14.99
C ASP A 68 14.17 11.78 -14.89
N GLU A 69 15.37 11.71 -14.31
CA GLU A 69 16.10 10.48 -14.11
C GLU A 69 15.38 9.53 -13.14
N ALA A 70 14.98 10.02 -11.96
CA ALA A 70 14.24 9.21 -11.01
C ALA A 70 12.90 8.78 -11.60
N LEU A 71 12.19 9.67 -12.30
CA LEU A 71 10.94 9.33 -12.97
C LEU A 71 11.12 8.18 -13.96
N ARG A 72 12.18 8.21 -14.78
CA ARG A 72 12.51 7.14 -15.73
C ARG A 72 12.78 5.80 -15.02
N HIS A 73 13.45 5.82 -13.86
CA HIS A 73 13.69 4.59 -13.09
C HIS A 73 12.40 4.04 -12.48
N LEU A 74 11.50 4.90 -11.99
CA LEU A 74 10.18 4.47 -11.52
C LEU A 74 9.38 3.83 -12.67
N ASP A 75 9.43 4.41 -13.87
CA ASP A 75 8.78 3.85 -15.06
C ASP A 75 9.35 2.49 -15.44
N MET A 76 10.66 2.34 -15.45
CA MET A 76 11.31 1.07 -15.74
C MET A 76 10.86 -0.06 -14.80
N LEU A 77 10.64 0.24 -13.51
CA LEU A 77 10.15 -0.74 -12.54
C LEU A 77 8.69 -1.15 -12.81
N VAL A 78 7.87 -0.23 -13.31
CA VAL A 78 6.47 -0.52 -13.70
C VAL A 78 6.45 -1.31 -15.01
N GLU A 79 7.22 -0.89 -16.01
CA GLU A 79 7.33 -1.56 -17.31
C GLU A 79 7.87 -2.98 -17.20
N ALA A 80 8.79 -3.21 -16.27
CA ALA A 80 9.32 -4.55 -15.98
C ALA A 80 8.39 -5.41 -15.09
N GLU A 81 7.17 -4.93 -14.80
CA GLU A 81 6.17 -5.59 -13.95
C GLU A 81 6.67 -5.95 -12.54
N VAL A 82 7.71 -5.26 -12.06
CA VAL A 82 8.22 -5.42 -10.67
C VAL A 82 7.21 -4.86 -9.67
N VAL A 83 6.52 -3.78 -10.06
CA VAL A 83 5.45 -3.15 -9.29
C VAL A 83 4.28 -2.77 -10.20
N LYS A 84 3.11 -2.48 -9.63
CA LYS A 84 1.89 -2.16 -10.39
C LYS A 84 1.73 -0.66 -10.66
N SER A 85 2.48 0.20 -9.98
CA SER A 85 2.35 1.65 -10.11
C SER A 85 3.64 2.40 -9.73
N ARG A 86 3.79 3.63 -10.24
CA ARG A 86 4.91 4.52 -9.87
C ARG A 86 4.97 4.83 -8.38
N SER A 87 3.80 4.98 -7.73
CA SER A 87 3.72 5.20 -6.28
C SER A 87 4.21 3.99 -5.49
N GLU A 88 3.98 2.78 -5.99
CA GLU A 88 4.48 1.55 -5.39
C GLU A 88 5.99 1.39 -5.60
N ALA A 89 6.51 1.72 -6.80
CA ALA A 89 7.96 1.82 -7.03
C ALA A 89 8.62 2.81 -6.05
N ALA A 90 8.01 3.99 -5.87
CA ALA A 90 8.53 4.99 -4.95
C ALA A 90 8.51 4.48 -3.49
N ALA A 91 7.42 3.85 -3.06
CA ALA A 91 7.32 3.26 -1.72
C ALA A 91 8.39 2.17 -1.50
N LEU A 92 8.59 1.30 -2.48
CA LEU A 92 9.64 0.28 -2.45
C LEU A 92 11.02 0.91 -2.28
N LEU A 93 11.38 1.86 -3.15
CA LEU A 93 12.70 2.51 -3.10
C LEU A 93 12.92 3.32 -1.81
N ILE A 94 11.88 3.95 -1.27
CA ILE A 94 11.96 4.65 0.02
C ILE A 94 12.23 3.65 1.14
N ASN A 95 11.54 2.50 1.16
CA ASN A 95 11.76 1.47 2.17
C ASN A 95 13.16 0.87 2.10
N GLU A 96 13.64 0.56 0.89
CA GLU A 96 15.02 0.10 0.68
C GLU A 96 16.04 1.17 1.09
N GLY A 97 15.77 2.44 0.78
CA GLY A 97 16.59 3.57 1.20
C GLY A 97 16.64 3.75 2.72
N ILE A 98 15.53 3.49 3.42
CA ILE A 98 15.49 3.50 4.89
C ILE A 98 16.35 2.38 5.45
N GLN A 99 16.12 1.15 4.99
CA GLN A 99 16.88 -0.04 5.42
C GLN A 99 18.39 0.11 5.18
N ALA A 100 18.77 0.58 4.00
CA ALA A 100 20.18 0.84 3.67
C ALA A 100 20.84 1.88 4.58
N ASN A 101 20.04 2.77 5.19
CA ASN A 101 20.50 3.85 6.05
C ASN A 101 20.05 3.69 7.52
N ASP A 102 19.70 2.48 7.96
CA ASP A 102 19.19 2.21 9.32
C ASP A 102 20.09 2.79 10.41
N GLY A 103 21.42 2.68 10.27
CA GLY A 103 22.38 3.21 11.23
C GLY A 103 22.31 4.74 11.39
N LEU A 104 21.96 5.48 10.34
CA LEU A 104 21.77 6.92 10.41
C LEU A 104 20.46 7.24 11.13
N PHE A 105 19.36 6.58 10.76
CA PHE A 105 18.06 6.78 11.39
C PHE A 105 18.06 6.44 12.88
N ASN A 106 18.78 5.38 13.29
CA ASN A 106 18.96 5.03 14.69
C ASN A 106 19.65 6.16 15.49
N LYS A 107 20.74 6.73 14.96
CA LYS A 107 21.43 7.86 15.61
C LYS A 107 20.53 9.09 15.72
N ILE A 108 19.75 9.39 14.68
CA ILE A 108 18.76 10.49 14.71
C ILE A 108 17.71 10.22 15.80
N SER A 109 17.20 8.99 15.88
CA SER A 109 16.21 8.56 16.87
C SER A 109 16.74 8.68 18.31
N ASP A 110 17.97 8.25 18.56
CA ASP A 110 18.61 8.37 19.87
C ASP A 110 18.72 9.83 20.33
N VAL A 111 19.14 10.73 19.44
CA VAL A 111 19.31 12.16 19.76
C VAL A 111 17.96 12.83 19.96
N THR A 112 16.99 12.58 19.08
CA THR A 112 15.65 13.17 19.18
C THR A 112 14.92 12.72 20.45
N THR A 113 15.09 11.46 20.86
CA THR A 113 14.57 10.93 22.13
C THR A 113 15.15 11.65 23.34
N LYS A 114 16.48 11.89 23.36
CA LYS A 114 17.13 12.67 24.43
C LYS A 114 16.60 14.11 24.48
N ILE A 115 16.41 14.76 23.34
CA ILE A 115 15.84 16.11 23.27
C ILE A 115 14.42 16.13 23.84
N ALA A 116 13.59 15.13 23.52
CA ALA A 116 12.24 15.02 24.06
C ALA A 116 12.26 14.86 25.59
N ALA A 117 13.13 13.99 26.12
CA ALA A 117 13.28 13.80 27.56
C ALA A 117 13.74 15.08 28.28
N LEU A 118 14.72 15.79 27.73
CA LEU A 118 15.19 17.07 28.29
C LEU A 118 14.09 18.15 28.26
N ARG A 119 13.29 18.20 27.19
CA ARG A 119 12.13 19.12 27.10
C ARG A 119 11.08 18.80 28.16
N GLU A 120 10.86 17.53 28.48
CA GLU A 120 9.92 17.14 29.52
C GLU A 120 10.45 17.48 30.91
N GLN A 121 11.70 17.15 31.22
CA GLN A 121 12.34 17.52 32.50
C GLN A 121 12.29 19.03 32.76
N LEU A 122 12.48 19.86 31.73
CA LEU A 122 12.34 21.31 31.84
C LEU A 122 10.91 21.72 32.22
N ARG A 123 9.90 21.12 31.57
CA ARG A 123 8.47 21.39 31.87
C ARG A 123 8.11 20.99 33.29
N GLU A 124 8.61 19.84 33.75
CA GLU A 124 8.42 19.37 35.12
C GLU A 124 9.05 20.31 36.15
N THR A 125 10.28 20.75 35.91
CA THR A 125 11.00 21.67 36.83
C THR A 125 10.22 22.99 37.00
N VAL A 126 9.79 23.60 35.90
CA VAL A 126 8.98 24.83 35.95
C VAL A 126 7.65 24.62 36.65
N LYS A 127 6.98 23.48 36.41
CA LYS A 127 5.72 23.15 37.06
C LYS A 127 5.89 23.00 38.58
N ASN A 128 6.95 22.33 39.03
CA ASN A 128 7.22 22.14 40.44
C ASN A 128 7.55 23.47 41.14
N GLU A 129 8.37 24.33 40.52
CA GLU A 129 8.68 25.66 41.06
C GLU A 129 7.45 26.58 41.15
N SER A 130 6.54 26.51 40.15
CA SER A 130 5.27 27.23 40.19
C SER A 130 4.31 26.76 41.29
N MET A 131 4.42 25.51 41.73
CA MET A 131 3.59 24.93 42.81
C MET A 131 4.14 25.29 44.20
N ASP A 132 5.45 25.44 44.35
CA ASP A 132 6.08 25.87 45.61
C ASP A 132 5.92 27.38 45.87
N SER A 133 5.66 28.18 44.82
CA SER A 133 5.43 29.63 44.91
C SER A 133 4.05 30.04 45.46
N ASN A 134 3.12 29.09 45.63
CA ASN A 134 1.71 29.35 45.97
C ASN A 134 1.30 28.73 47.33
N LYS A 135 2.27 28.47 48.21
CA LYS A 135 2.11 27.95 49.57
C LYS A 135 2.80 28.87 50.57
#